data_AF-A0A7C5TZ66-F1
#
_entry.id   AF-A0A7C5TZ66-F1
#
_cell.length_a   1.000
_cell.length_b   1.000
_cell.length_c   1.000
_cell.angle_alpha   90.00
_cell.angle_beta   90.00
_cell.angle_gamma   90.00
#
_symmetry.space_group_name_H-M   'P 1'
#
loop_
_entity.id
_entity.type
_entity.pdbx_description
1 polymer ?
#
loop_
_entity_poly.entity_id
_entity_poly.type
_entity_poly.pdbx_seq_one_letter_code
_entity_poly.pdbx_strand_id
1 'polypeptide(L)'
;MILITTSHRTSPRVRSFVKDLVSVLPGAVKTQRGHKTLEELAIEAYTHGLKYVLVVCELQGNPSRISIYEVRAELFPELVKIADLVLKGVK
;
A
#
# COMPACT_ATOMS: atom_id res chain seq x y z
N MET A 1 -11.40 4.47 4.14
CA MET A 1 -11.21 3.76 2.84
C MET A 1 -9.72 3.47 2.68
N ILE A 2 -9.11 3.27 1.50
CA ILE A 2 -7.82 2.55 1.40
C ILE A 2 -6.60 3.49 1.53
N LEU A 3 -5.58 3.11 2.30
CA LEU A 3 -4.24 3.74 2.25
C LEU A 3 -3.37 3.00 1.23
N ILE A 4 -2.79 3.71 0.26
CA ILE A 4 -1.92 3.10 -0.76
C ILE A 4 -0.50 3.63 -0.62
N THR A 5 0.47 2.73 -0.59
CA THR A 5 1.88 3.06 -0.61
C THR A 5 2.69 2.05 -1.43
N THR A 6 3.99 2.24 -1.49
CA THR A 6 4.93 1.36 -2.18
C THR A 6 5.78 0.55 -1.19
N SER A 7 6.57 -0.41 -1.67
CA SER A 7 7.73 -0.93 -0.94
C SER A 7 8.84 0.13 -0.81
N HIS A 8 9.74 -0.02 0.17
CA HIS A 8 10.85 0.93 0.37
C HIS A 8 11.72 1.06 -0.89
N ARG A 9 12.27 2.27 -1.10
CA ARG A 9 13.23 2.58 -2.18
C ARG A 9 12.77 2.14 -3.57
N THR A 10 11.52 2.43 -3.89
CA THR A 10 10.87 2.03 -5.16
C THR A 10 11.31 2.89 -6.35
N SER A 11 11.11 2.38 -7.55
CA SER A 11 11.40 3.03 -8.83
C SER A 11 10.37 4.13 -9.18
N PRO A 12 10.72 5.07 -10.08
CA PRO A 12 9.76 6.06 -10.61
C PRO A 12 8.53 5.43 -11.26
N ARG A 13 8.70 4.27 -11.90
CA ARG A 13 7.62 3.56 -12.60
C ARG A 13 6.57 3.03 -11.62
N VAL A 14 6.99 2.40 -10.52
CA VAL A 14 6.06 1.95 -9.48
C VAL A 14 5.36 3.11 -8.80
N ARG A 15 6.05 4.23 -8.59
CA ARG A 15 5.42 5.47 -8.06
C ARG A 15 4.35 6.04 -8.99
N SER A 16 4.56 5.95 -10.30
CA SER A 16 3.61 6.41 -11.32
C SER A 16 2.39 5.48 -11.35
N PHE A 17 2.62 4.16 -11.37
CA PHE A 17 1.55 3.16 -11.25
C PHE A 17 0.68 3.38 -10.01
N VAL A 18 1.28 3.66 -8.84
CA VAL A 18 0.52 3.99 -7.62
C VAL A 18 -0.29 5.27 -7.78
N LYS A 19 0.21 6.28 -8.49
CA LYS A 19 -0.53 7.53 -8.74
C LYS A 19 -1.79 7.25 -9.57
N ASP A 20 -1.67 6.42 -10.60
CA ASP A 20 -2.78 6.02 -11.45
C ASP A 20 -3.76 5.10 -10.70
N LEU A 21 -3.25 4.19 -9.87
CA LEU A 21 -4.10 3.32 -9.05
C LEU A 21 -4.95 4.10 -8.05
N VAL A 22 -4.38 5.15 -7.44
CA VAL A 22 -5.08 6.03 -6.49
C VAL A 22 -6.16 6.85 -7.19
N SER A 23 -5.97 7.23 -8.46
CA SER A 23 -6.98 8.02 -9.19
C SER A 23 -8.21 7.21 -9.61
N VAL A 24 -8.11 5.89 -9.70
CA VAL A 24 -9.21 5.01 -10.12
C VAL A 24 -9.92 4.29 -8.96
N LEU A 25 -9.27 4.16 -7.80
CA LEU A 25 -9.86 3.47 -6.64
C LEU A 25 -10.65 4.43 -5.74
N PRO A 26 -11.96 4.22 -5.54
CA PRO A 26 -12.77 5.07 -4.68
C PRO A 26 -12.22 5.12 -3.25
N GLY A 27 -12.01 6.33 -2.74
CA GLY A 27 -11.56 6.53 -1.37
C GLY A 27 -10.12 6.10 -1.10
N ALA A 28 -9.31 5.89 -2.13
CA ALA A 28 -7.89 5.66 -1.99
C ALA A 28 -7.16 6.96 -1.65
N VAL A 29 -6.25 6.90 -0.69
CA VAL A 29 -5.34 7.99 -0.36
C VAL A 29 -3.91 7.47 -0.45
N LYS A 30 -3.05 8.22 -1.12
CA LYS A 30 -1.63 7.89 -1.23
C LYS A 30 -0.88 8.38 0.00
N THR A 31 -0.01 7.56 0.55
CA THR A 31 1.03 8.01 1.49
C THR A 31 2.43 7.71 1.00
N GLN A 32 3.38 8.56 1.38
CA GLN A 32 4.79 8.32 1.11
C GLN A 32 5.29 7.15 1.95
N ARG A 33 5.97 6.18 1.32
CA ARG A 33 6.55 5.04 2.03
C ARG A 33 7.70 5.45 2.96
N GLY A 34 8.65 6.25 2.47
CA GLY A 34 9.82 6.68 3.24
C GLY A 34 10.51 5.53 3.98
N HIS A 35 10.70 5.72 5.29
CA HIS A 35 11.20 4.72 6.24
C HIS A 35 10.08 4.03 7.04
N LYS A 36 8.81 4.29 6.71
CA LYS A 36 7.67 3.79 7.49
C LYS A 36 7.65 2.27 7.56
N THR A 37 7.62 1.74 8.78
CA THR A 37 7.36 0.33 9.05
C THR A 37 5.91 -0.01 8.73
N LEU A 38 5.57 -1.30 8.76
CA LEU A 38 4.16 -1.71 8.63
C LEU A 38 3.32 -1.24 9.81
N GLU A 39 3.91 -1.15 11.02
CA GLU A 39 3.25 -0.65 12.23
C GLU A 39 2.93 0.85 12.09
N GLU A 40 3.87 1.65 11.61
CA GLU A 40 3.62 3.08 11.36
C GLU A 40 2.55 3.30 10.29
N LEU A 41 2.52 2.46 9.26
CA LEU A 41 1.43 2.45 8.26
C LEU A 41 0.09 2.02 8.86
N ALA A 42 0.08 1.10 9.82
CA ALA A 42 -1.12 0.70 10.56
C ALA A 42 -1.68 1.88 11.36
N ILE A 43 -0.81 2.58 12.10
CA ILE A 43 -1.16 3.74 12.91
C ILE A 43 -1.72 4.86 12.03
N GLU A 44 -1.05 5.17 10.91
CA GLU A 44 -1.52 6.18 9.96
C GLU A 44 -2.89 5.81 9.38
N ALA A 45 -3.05 4.58 8.91
CA ALA A 45 -4.32 4.11 8.36
C ALA A 45 -5.44 4.18 9.41
N TYR A 46 -5.19 3.71 10.62
CA TYR A 46 -6.13 3.76 11.73
C TYR A 46 -6.54 5.19 12.09
N THR A 47 -5.56 6.10 12.20
CA THR A 47 -5.78 7.51 12.52
C THR A 47 -6.66 8.21 11.48
N HIS A 48 -6.55 7.79 10.22
CA HIS A 48 -7.38 8.31 9.11
C HIS A 48 -8.70 7.55 8.91
N GLY A 49 -9.07 6.60 9.78
CA GLY A 49 -10.28 5.79 9.63
C GLY A 49 -10.26 4.90 8.38
N LEU A 50 -9.06 4.49 7.96
CA LEU A 50 -8.83 3.67 6.78
C LEU A 50 -8.83 2.19 7.18
N LYS A 51 -9.56 1.37 6.41
CA LYS A 51 -9.78 -0.06 6.74
C LYS A 51 -8.70 -0.97 6.16
N TYR A 52 -8.01 -0.51 5.11
CA TYR A 52 -7.07 -1.32 4.36
C TYR A 52 -5.82 -0.53 4.03
N VAL A 53 -4.70 -1.23 3.98
CA VAL A 53 -3.42 -0.73 3.44
C VAL A 53 -3.01 -1.59 2.26
N LEU A 54 -2.74 -0.95 1.13
CA LEU A 54 -2.18 -1.58 -0.06
C LEU A 54 -0.71 -1.19 -0.17
N VAL A 55 0.16 -2.19 -0.24
CA VAL A 55 1.59 -2.01 -0.49
C VAL A 55 1.92 -2.55 -1.88
N VAL A 56 2.25 -1.65 -2.81
CA VAL A 56 2.71 -2.04 -4.15
C VAL A 56 4.20 -2.36 -4.11
N CYS A 57 4.53 -3.62 -4.40
CA CYS A 57 5.89 -4.12 -4.48
C CYS A 57 6.47 -3.93 -5.89
N GLU A 58 7.79 -3.88 -5.92
CA GLU A 58 8.59 -3.81 -7.14
C GLU A 58 9.28 -5.15 -7.43
N LEU A 59 9.45 -5.45 -8.72
CA LEU A 59 10.43 -6.39 -9.22
C LEU A 59 11.10 -5.78 -10.45
N GLN A 60 12.44 -5.64 -10.42
CA GLN A 60 13.22 -5.10 -11.54
C GLN A 60 12.65 -3.78 -12.09
N GLY A 61 12.34 -2.81 -11.24
CA GLY A 61 11.79 -1.53 -11.65
C GLY A 61 10.29 -1.52 -11.94
N ASN A 62 9.62 -2.68 -11.98
CA ASN A 62 8.22 -2.81 -12.39
C ASN A 62 7.28 -3.17 -11.22
N PRO A 63 6.01 -2.72 -11.23
CA PRO A 63 5.00 -3.20 -10.29
C PRO A 63 4.82 -4.71 -10.43
N SER A 64 4.98 -5.45 -9.33
CA SER A 64 4.98 -6.93 -9.36
C SER A 64 3.88 -7.56 -8.52
N ARG A 65 3.52 -6.92 -7.41
CA ARG A 65 2.52 -7.43 -6.48
C ARG A 65 1.89 -6.28 -5.72
N ILE A 66 0.61 -6.41 -5.40
CA ILE A 66 -0.08 -5.55 -4.44
C ILE A 66 -0.42 -6.41 -3.23
N SER A 67 0.25 -6.15 -2.11
CA SER A 67 -0.07 -6.79 -0.84
C SER A 67 -1.17 -6.01 -0.15
N ILE A 68 -2.27 -6.69 0.16
CA ILE A 68 -3.47 -6.11 0.79
C ILE A 68 -3.47 -6.50 2.25
N TYR A 69 -3.55 -5.49 3.11
CA TYR A 69 -3.62 -5.63 4.55
C TYR A 69 -4.92 -5.06 5.08
N GLU A 70 -5.53 -5.75 6.03
CA GLU A 70 -6.58 -5.23 6.88
C GLU A 70 -5.97 -4.53 8.09
N VAL A 71 -6.51 -3.36 8.43
CA VAL A 71 -6.14 -2.63 9.65
C VAL A 71 -6.98 -3.21 10.79
N ARG A 72 -6.32 -3.82 11.76
CA ARG A 72 -6.96 -4.30 13.00
C ARG A 72 -6.46 -3.48 14.18
N ALA A 73 -7.33 -3.25 15.15
CA ALA A 73 -7.01 -2.45 16.32
C ALA A 73 -7.70 -3.06 17.55
N GLU A 74 -7.11 -4.12 18.09
CA GLU A 74 -7.56 -4.71 19.35
C GLU A 74 -6.99 -3.92 20.54
N LEU A 75 -5.65 -3.93 20.69
CA LEU A 75 -4.92 -3.14 21.68
C LEU A 75 -4.09 -2.04 21.02
N PHE A 76 -3.46 -2.35 19.89
CA PHE A 76 -2.69 -1.43 19.05
C PHE A 76 -3.03 -1.66 17.57
N PRO A 77 -2.97 -0.62 16.72
CA PRO A 77 -3.15 -0.79 15.28
C PRO A 77 -2.08 -1.71 14.67
N GLU A 78 -2.52 -2.73 13.93
CA GLU A 78 -1.66 -3.64 13.20
C GLU A 78 -2.18 -3.91 11.79
N LEU A 79 -1.28 -4.38 10.92
CA LEU A 79 -1.60 -4.78 9.55
C LEU A 79 -1.59 -6.29 9.43
N VAL A 80 -2.76 -6.88 9.22
CA VAL A 80 -2.89 -8.31 8.92
C VAL A 80 -2.99 -8.47 7.42
N LYS A 81 -2.04 -9.19 6.81
CA LYS A 81 -2.10 -9.46 5.36
C LYS A 81 -3.28 -10.40 5.09
N ILE A 82 -4.17 -9.98 4.19
CA ILE A 82 -5.35 -10.77 3.79
C ILE A 82 -5.24 -11.33 2.36
N ALA A 83 -4.47 -10.67 1.48
CA ALA A 83 -4.31 -11.12 0.11
C ALA A 83 -3.05 -10.56 -0.54
N ASP A 84 -2.59 -11.24 -1.58
CA ASP A 84 -1.57 -10.76 -2.51
C ASP A 84 -2.15 -10.82 -3.94
N LEU A 85 -2.19 -9.68 -4.63
CA LEU A 85 -2.52 -9.62 -6.06
C LEU A 85 -1.21 -9.62 -6.86
N VAL A 86 -0.96 -10.67 -7.64
CA VAL A 86 0.24 -10.75 -8.48
C VAL A 86 -0.01 -10.06 -9.82
N LEU A 87 0.86 -9.11 -10.16
CA LEU A 87 0.81 -8.39 -11.43
C LEU A 87 1.77 -9.06 -12.42
N LYS A 88 1.23 -9.54 -13.55
CA LYS A 88 2.01 -10.07 -14.67
C LYS A 88 1.78 -9.20 -15.91
N GLY A 89 2.83 -9.01 -16.70
CA GLY A 89 2.74 -8.28 -17.97
C GLY A 89 2.73 -6.75 -17.87
N VAL A 90 2.83 -6.19 -16.67
CA VAL A 90 2.99 -4.74 -16.47
C VAL A 90 4.45 -4.37 -16.77
N LYS A 91 4.74 -3.99 -18.03
CA LYS A 91 6.08 -3.66 -18.54
C LYS A 91 6.21 -2.21 -18.99
#